data_AF-A0A0S4WJ42-F1
#
_entry.id   AF-A0A0S4WJ42-F1
#
_cell.length_a   1.000
_cell.length_b   1.000
_cell.length_c   1.000
_cell.angle_alpha   90.00
_cell.angle_beta   90.00
_cell.angle_gamma   90.00
#
_symmetry.space_group_name_H-M   'P 1'
#
loop_
_entity.id
_entity.type
_entity.pdbx_description
1 polymer ?
#
loop_
_entity_poly.entity_id
_entity_poly.type
_entity_poly.pdbx_seq_one_letter_code
_entity_poly.pdbx_strand_id
1 'polypeptide(L)' 'MAGQAIYGGIDVGKVHGPSAEALLGEQLVGAVIGVRGRVPSGRYAAVNYDLSFGWPLSKPAGFRTERPAVMAQVGVEF' A
#
# COMPACT_ATOMS: atom_id res chain seq x y z
N MET A 1 8.14 -15.82 -16.53
CA MET A 1 7.18 -15.46 -15.47
C MET A 1 6.22 -14.41 -16.01
N ALA A 2 5.27 -14.80 -16.88
CA ALA A 2 4.29 -13.84 -17.40
C ALA A 2 3.07 -13.89 -16.47
N GLY A 3 2.72 -12.76 -15.83
CA GLY A 3 1.57 -12.64 -14.93
C GLY A 3 1.90 -12.58 -13.44
N GLN A 4 3.15 -12.45 -13.02
CA GLN A 4 3.52 -12.16 -11.61
C GLN A 4 4.59 -11.08 -11.56
N ALA A 5 4.48 -10.16 -10.60
CA ALA A 5 5.43 -9.09 -10.37
C ALA A 5 5.61 -8.84 -8.88
N ILE A 6 6.86 -8.61 -8.48
CA ILE A 6 7.20 -8.01 -7.19
C ILE A 6 7.39 -6.51 -7.44
N TYR A 7 6.93 -5.67 -6.52
CA TYR A 7 7.10 -4.23 -6.60
C TYR A 7 7.49 -3.65 -5.24
N GLY A 8 8.10 -2.47 -5.29
CA GLY A 8 8.39 -1.64 -4.13
C GLY A 8 8.08 -0.18 -4.44
N GLY A 9 7.81 0.61 -3.41
CA GLY A 9 7.47 2.03 -3.55
C GLY A 9 7.75 2.83 -2.29
N ILE A 10 7.82 4.15 -2.48
CA ILE A 10 7.89 5.14 -1.42
C ILE A 10 6.75 6.12 -1.67
N ASP A 11 6.04 6.50 -0.61
CA ASP A 11 4.99 7.52 -0.66
C ASP A 11 5.24 8.62 0.37
N VAL A 12 4.74 9.82 0.06
CA VAL A 12 4.79 10.97 0.95
C VAL A 12 3.43 11.64 0.94
N GLY A 13 2.80 11.71 2.11
CA GLY A 13 1.55 12.46 2.32
C GLY A 13 1.83 13.72 3.10
N LYS A 14 1.27 14.86 2.68
CA LYS A 14 1.25 16.09 3.46
C LYS A 14 -0.13 16.73 3.49
N VAL A 15 -0.55 17.21 4.65
CA VAL A 15 -1.80 17.96 4.87
C VAL A 15 -1.48 19.44 5.05
N HIS A 16 -2.31 20.33 4.52
CA HIS A 16 -2.15 21.78 4.63
C HIS A 16 -3.50 22.46 4.86
N GLY A 17 -3.44 23.72 5.32
CA GLY A 17 -4.60 24.58 5.52
C GLY A 17 -4.81 24.94 7.00
N PRO A 18 -5.78 25.82 7.31
CA PRO A 18 -5.97 26.34 8.67
C PRO A 18 -6.20 25.26 9.74
N SER A 19 -6.77 24.12 9.36
CA SER A 19 -6.99 23.00 10.29
C SER A 19 -5.74 22.16 10.54
N ALA A 20 -4.69 22.30 9.72
CA ALA A 20 -3.47 21.51 9.84
C ALA A 20 -2.62 21.92 11.07
N GLU A 21 -2.73 23.18 11.51
CA GLU A 21 -2.07 23.70 12.73
C GLU A 21 -2.47 22.94 14.00
N ALA A 22 -3.66 22.32 14.00
CA ALA A 22 -4.17 21.54 15.12
C ALA A 22 -3.75 20.06 15.07
N LEU A 23 -3.07 19.60 14.02
CA LEU A 23 -2.65 18.21 13.87
C LEU A 23 -1.33 17.95 14.63
N LEU A 24 -1.18 16.73 15.15
CA LEU A 24 0.08 16.27 15.79
C LEU A 24 1.28 16.26 14.83
N GLY A 25 1.00 16.27 13.52
CA GLY A 25 1.92 16.65 12.47
C GLY A 25 1.29 16.46 11.11
N GLU A 26 1.92 17.06 10.11
CA GLU A 26 1.28 17.25 8.80
C GLU A 26 1.84 16.33 7.72
N GLN A 27 2.96 15.64 7.98
CA GLN A 27 3.67 14.86 6.97
C GLN A 27 3.91 13.42 7.42
N LEU A 28 3.74 12.48 6.48
CA LEU A 28 4.07 11.07 6.62
C LEU A 28 4.87 10.61 5.42
N VAL A 29 5.84 9.71 5.65
CA VAL A 29 6.59 9.02 4.58
C VAL A 29 6.45 7.52 4.80
N GLY A 30 5.96 6.81 3.79
CA GLY A 30 5.78 5.36 3.77
C GLY A 30 6.74 4.67 2.81
N ALA A 31 7.04 3.41 3.10
CA ALA A 31 7.60 2.46 2.15
C ALA A 31 6.68 1.27 2.00
N VAL A 32 6.54 0.75 0.79
CA VAL A 32 5.75 -0.44 0.49
C VAL A 32 6.58 -1.45 -0.28
N ILE A 33 6.36 -2.73 0.02
CA ILE A 33 6.73 -3.83 -0.87
C ILE A 33 5.49 -4.70 -1.11
N GLY A 34 5.36 -5.26 -2.30
CA GLY A 34 4.21 -6.08 -2.63
C GLY A 34 4.47 -7.07 -3.74
N VAL A 35 3.53 -7.99 -3.86
CA VAL A 35 3.48 -8.99 -4.91
C VAL A 35 2.11 -8.94 -5.55
N ARG A 36 2.07 -8.97 -6.88
CA ARG A 36 0.82 -9.03 -7.62
C ARG A 36 0.90 -10.03 -8.73
N GLY A 37 -0.24 -10.55 -9.13
CA GLY A 37 -0.29 -11.43 -10.27
C GLY A 37 -1.68 -11.75 -10.74
N ARG A 38 -1.69 -12.48 -11.85
CA ARG A 38 -2.86 -12.98 -12.56
C ARG A 38 -2.70 -14.46 -12.81
N VAL A 39 -3.65 -15.25 -12.31
CA VAL A 39 -3.70 -16.70 -12.49
C VAL A 39 -4.91 -17.02 -13.36
N PRO A 40 -4.72 -17.52 -14.60
CA PRO A 40 -5.83 -18.01 -15.41
C PRO A 40 -6.60 -19.09 -14.66
N SER A 41 -7.91 -18.91 -14.49
CA SER A 41 -8.80 -19.87 -13.80
C SER A 41 -9.69 -20.63 -14.79
N GLY A 42 -9.66 -20.26 -16.07
CA GLY A 42 -10.37 -20.93 -17.15
C GLY A 42 -10.05 -20.31 -18.52
N ARG A 43 -10.78 -20.72 -19.56
CA ARG A 43 -10.58 -20.22 -20.94
C ARG A 43 -10.91 -18.74 -21.11
N TYR A 44 -11.84 -18.24 -20.31
CA TYR A 44 -12.37 -16.88 -20.36
C TYR A 44 -12.34 -16.20 -18.99
N ALA A 45 -11.52 -16.70 -18.06
CA ALA A 45 -11.51 -16.16 -16.70
C ALA A 45 -10.11 -16.17 -16.10
N ALA A 46 -9.83 -15.19 -15.26
CA ALA A 46 -8.61 -15.11 -14.48
C ALA A 46 -8.86 -14.52 -13.09
N VAL A 47 -8.06 -14.96 -12.13
CA VAL A 47 -8.00 -14.39 -10.78
C VAL A 47 -6.79 -13.48 -10.68
N ASN A 48 -7.02 -12.23 -10.31
CA ASN A 48 -5.98 -11.26 -9.99
C ASN A 48 -5.80 -11.18 -8.47
N TYR A 49 -4.57 -11.02 -8.01
CA TYR A 49 -4.25 -10.78 -6.60
C TYR A 49 -3.21 -9.67 -6.46
N ASP A 50 -3.25 -8.97 -5.34
CA ASP A 50 -2.21 -8.05 -4.86
C ASP A 50 -2.09 -8.21 -3.33
N LEU A 51 -0.88 -8.42 -2.84
CA LEU A 51 -0.55 -8.47 -1.41
C LEU A 51 0.61 -7.52 -1.16
N SER A 52 0.47 -6.60 -0.21
CA SER A 52 1.53 -5.65 0.13
C SER A 52 1.66 -5.37 1.61
N PHE A 53 2.87 -4.98 2.00
CA PHE A 53 3.28 -4.62 3.35
C PHE A 53 3.86 -3.21 3.34
N GLY A 54 3.38 -2.35 4.24
CA GLY A 54 3.76 -0.95 4.34
C GLY A 54 4.43 -0.63 5.67
N TRP A 55 5.52 0.14 5.66
CA TRP A 55 6.21 0.64 6.85
C TRP A 55 6.22 2.15 6.89
N PRO A 56 6.03 2.77 8.07
CA PRO A 56 6.34 4.18 8.23
C PRO A 56 7.86 4.37 8.22
N LEU A 57 8.37 5.16 7.28
CA LEU A 57 9.77 5.62 7.30
C LEU A 57 9.93 6.90 8.10
N SER A 58 8.96 7.82 8.03
CA SER A 58 8.93 9.05 8.81
C SER A 58 7.49 9.36 9.22
N LYS A 59 7.31 9.75 10.48
CA LYS A 59 6.01 10.11 11.05
C LYS A 59 6.13 11.12 12.18
N PRO A 60 5.08 11.94 12.45
CA PRO A 60 5.11 12.90 13.53
C PRO A 60 5.21 12.26 14.91
N ALA A 61 5.77 13.00 15.86
CA ALA A 61 5.80 12.60 17.25
C ALA A 61 4.37 12.40 17.78
N GLY A 62 4.13 11.28 18.48
CA GLY A 62 2.80 10.90 18.97
C GLY A 62 2.06 9.88 18.09
N PHE A 63 2.46 9.69 16.83
CA PHE A 63 1.91 8.60 16.01
C PHE A 63 2.49 7.26 16.45
N ARG A 64 1.65 6.39 17.04
CA ARG A 64 2.05 5.00 17.31
C ARG A 64 1.94 4.17 16.04
N THR A 65 3.00 3.43 15.75
CA THR A 65 3.00 2.42 14.69
C THR A 65 3.82 1.26 15.23
N GLU A 66 3.12 0.20 15.62
CA GLU A 66 3.74 -0.96 16.27
C GLU A 66 3.93 -2.11 15.27
N ARG A 67 3.28 -2.05 14.10
CA ARG A 67 3.30 -3.10 13.09
C ARG A 67 3.28 -2.51 11.67
N PRO A 68 3.80 -3.24 10.68
CA PRO A 68 3.61 -2.90 9.28
C PRO A 68 2.11 -2.91 8.93
N ALA A 69 1.69 -2.02 8.04
CA ALA A 69 0.39 -2.10 7.41
C ALA A 69 0.38 -3.30 6.45
N VAL A 70 -0.76 -3.98 6.32
CA VAL A 70 -0.94 -5.08 5.37
C VAL A 70 -2.14 -4.75 4.51
N MET A 71 -2.00 -4.90 3.19
CA MET A 71 -3.07 -4.76 2.23
C MET A 71 -3.16 -6.04 1.40
N ALA A 72 -4.38 -6.49 1.16
CA ALA A 72 -4.66 -7.64 0.31
C ALA A 72 -5.86 -7.34 -0.58
N GLN A 73 -5.76 -7.67 -1.86
CA GLN A 73 -6.83 -7.55 -2.83
C GLN A 73 -6.87 -8.81 -3.69
N VAL A 74 -8.11 -9.27 -3.98
CA VAL A 74 -8.38 -10.34 -4.94
C VAL A 74 -9.50 -9.87 -5.86
N GLY A 75 -9.37 -10.15 -7.15
CA GLY A 75 -10.38 -9.82 -8.15
C GLY A 75 -10.53 -10.95 -9.16
N VAL A 76 -11.69 -11.04 -9.81
CA VAL A 76 -11.94 -11.98 -10.90
C VAL A 76 -12.27 -11.20 -12.16
N GLU A 77 -11.65 -11.60 -13.26
CA GLU A 77 -11.82 -11.07 -14.60
C GLU A 77 -12.53 -12.14 -15.45
N PHE A 78 -13.51 -11.73 -16.24
CA PHE A 78 -14.33 -12.58 -17.12
C PHE A 78 -14.46 -11.93 -18.50
#